data_AF-A0A8I0BRQ3-F1
#
_entry.id   AF-A0A8I0BRQ3-F1
#
_cell.length_a   1.000
_cell.length_b   1.000
_cell.length_c   1.000
_cell.angle_alpha   90.00
_cell.angle_beta   90.00
_cell.angle_gamma   90.00
#
_symmetry.space_group_name_H-M   'P 1'
#
loop_
_entity.id
_entity.type
_entity.pdbx_description
1 polymer ?
#
loop_
_entity_poly.entity_id
_entity_poly.type
_entity_poly.pdbx_seq_one_letter_code
_entity_poly.pdbx_strand_id
1 'polypeptide(L)' 'MINKLSKPIRPENDDCCGGGGCCPCVWDTYFNALDLWEEQEEKEQALADEAKSSVDKAR' A
#
# COMPACT_ATOMS: atom_id res chain seq x y z
N MET A 1 -2.31 9.50 15.97
CA MET A 1 -2.59 8.14 15.49
C MET A 1 -2.21 8.12 14.03
N ILE A 2 -1.11 7.47 13.66
CA ILE A 2 -0.70 7.36 12.26
C ILE A 2 -1.57 6.24 11.68
N ASN A 3 -2.57 6.60 10.89
CA ASN A 3 -3.33 5.65 10.09
C ASN A 3 -2.42 5.16 8.96
N LYS A 4 -1.47 4.27 9.29
CA LYS A 4 -0.65 3.60 8.30
C LYS A 4 -1.54 2.60 7.54
N LEU A 5 -1.59 2.75 6.22
CA LEU A 5 -2.27 1.79 5.37
C LEU A 5 -1.58 0.45 5.55
N SER A 6 -2.38 -0.58 5.82
CA SER A 6 -1.89 -1.95 5.87
C SER A 6 -1.96 -2.54 4.47
N LYS A 7 -0.97 -3.36 4.11
CA LYS A 7 -0.90 -4.00 2.80
C LYS A 7 -2.21 -4.73 2.51
N PRO A 8 -2.89 -4.44 1.38
CA PRO A 8 -4.14 -5.09 1.06
C PRO A 8 -3.92 -6.59 0.82
N ILE A 9 -4.87 -7.40 1.28
CA ILE A 9 -4.86 -8.85 1.06
C ILE A 9 -5.39 -9.11 -0.34
N ARG A 10 -4.66 -9.90 -1.12
CA ARG A 10 -5.08 -10.29 -2.47
C ARG A 10 -6.38 -11.10 -2.36
N PRO A 11 -7.46 -10.70 -3.05
CA PRO A 11 -8.69 -11.50 -3.06
C PRO A 11 -8.42 -12.87 -3.71
N GLU A 12 -9.11 -13.91 -3.25
CA GLU A 12 -9.07 -15.20 -3.91
C GLU A 12 -9.81 -15.15 -5.25
N ASN A 13 -9.46 -16.05 -6.18
CA ASN A 13 -10.13 -16.09 -7.48
C ASN A 13 -11.64 -16.41 -7.36
N ASP A 14 -12.06 -17.01 -6.25
CA ASP A 14 -13.46 -17.37 -5.95
C ASP A 14 -14.30 -16.15 -5.48
N ASP A 15 -13.67 -15.15 -4.83
CA ASP A 15 -14.30 -13.87 -4.45
C ASP A 15 -14.61 -13.00 -5.68
N CYS A 16 -13.93 -13.26 -6.80
CA CYS A 16 -14.24 -12.63 -8.07
C CYS A 16 -15.32 -13.46 -8.76
N CYS A 17 -16.52 -12.89 -8.95
CA CYS A 17 -17.64 -13.53 -9.62
C CYS A 17 -17.36 -13.81 -11.12
N GLY A 18 -16.49 -14.80 -11.40
CA GLY A 18 -16.40 -15.57 -12.64
C GLY A 18 -16.15 -14.81 -13.94
N GLY A 19 -15.62 -13.58 -13.91
CA GLY A 19 -15.24 -12.85 -15.14
C GLY A 19 -16.04 -11.58 -15.41
N GLY A 20 -16.07 -10.64 -14.47
CA GLY A 20 -16.48 -9.25 -14.75
C GLY A 20 -17.99 -8.96 -14.69
N GLY A 21 -18.80 -9.87 -14.13
CA GLY A 21 -20.27 -9.68 -14.03
C GLY A 21 -20.75 -8.90 -12.80
N CYS A 22 -19.95 -8.82 -11.73
CA CYS A 22 -20.31 -8.10 -10.50
C CYS A 22 -19.60 -6.74 -10.46
N CYS A 23 -20.39 -5.67 -10.44
CA CYS A 23 -19.93 -4.32 -10.16
C CYS A 23 -20.33 -3.98 -8.71
N PRO A 24 -19.38 -3.67 -7.81
CA PRO A 24 -17.95 -3.41 -8.03
C PRO A 24 -17.06 -4.66 -8.09
N CYS A 25 -16.01 -4.63 -8.93
CA CYS A 25 -15.02 -5.70 -9.00
C CYS A 25 -14.09 -5.64 -7.77
N VAL A 26 -13.89 -6.77 -7.09
CA VAL A 26 -12.97 -6.87 -5.95
C VAL A 26 -11.54 -6.47 -6.31
N TRP A 27 -11.14 -6.69 -7.57
CA TRP A 27 -9.83 -6.31 -8.07
C TRP A 27 -9.66 -4.78 -8.16
N ASP A 28 -10.68 -4.04 -8.59
CA ASP A 28 -10.60 -2.57 -8.64
C ASP A 28 -10.35 -2.00 -7.25
N THR A 29 -11.05 -2.53 -6.23
CA THR A 29 -10.83 -2.10 -4.84
C THR A 29 -9.46 -2.51 -4.32
N TYR A 30 -8.96 -3.69 -4.69
CA TYR A 30 -7.64 -4.17 -4.30
C TYR A 30 -6.52 -3.33 -4.91
N PHE A 31 -6.56 -3.06 -6.21
CA PHE A 31 -5.53 -2.26 -6.89
C PHE A 31 -5.51 -0.82 -6.36
N ASN A 32 -6.68 -0.19 -6.18
CA ASN A 32 -6.75 1.14 -5.57
C ASN A 32 -6.13 1.19 -4.16
N ALA A 33 -6.38 0.18 -3.34
CA ALA A 33 -5.79 0.08 -1.99
C ALA A 33 -4.28 -0.23 -2.04
N LEU A 34 -3.84 -0.99 -3.05
CA LEU A 34 -2.44 -1.37 -3.24
C LEU A 34 -1.61 -0.15 -3.63
N ASP A 35 -2.07 0.63 -4.61
CA ASP A 35 -1.41 1.85 -5.07
C ASP A 35 -1.20 2.83 -3.91
N LEU A 36 -2.24 3.04 -3.08
CA LEU A 36 -2.15 3.91 -1.90
C LEU A 36 -1.13 3.39 -0.87
N TRP A 37 -1.03 2.07 -0.70
CA TRP A 37 -0.07 1.46 0.21
C TRP A 37 1.37 1.59 -0.30
N GLU A 38 1.60 1.36 -1.60
CA GLU A 38 2.91 1.50 -2.24
C GLU A 38 3.42 2.94 -2.14
N GLU A 39 2.57 3.93 -2.48
CA GLU A 39 2.92 5.34 -2.33
C GLU A 39 3.30 5.70 -0.89
N GLN A 40 2.59 5.13 0.10
CA GLN A 40 2.89 5.37 1.49
C GLN A 40 4.25 4.76 1.89
N GLU A 41 4.51 3.51 1.52
CA GLU A 41 5.77 2.84 1.84
C GLU A 41 6.98 3.58 1.22
N GLU A 42 6.85 4.03 -0.03
CA GLU A 42 7.88 4.84 -0.68
C GLU A 42 8.14 6.15 0.08
N LYS A 43 7.08 6.87 0.45
CA LYS A 43 7.18 8.11 1.25
C LYS A 43 7.81 7.84 2.61
N GLU A 44 7.44 6.75 3.29
CA GLU A 44 8.01 6.38 4.59
C GLU A 44 9.48 5.98 4.48
N GLN A 45 9.88 5.24 3.45
CA GLN A 45 11.28 4.88 3.21
C GLN A 45 12.13 6.11 2.92
N ALA A 46 11.64 7.03 2.10
CA ALA A 46 12.32 8.30 1.82
C ALA A 46 12.50 9.15 3.09
N LEU A 47 11.44 9.28 3.91
CA LEU A 47 11.49 9.99 5.19
C LEU A 47 12.44 9.31 6.20
N ALA A 48 12.48 7.98 6.21
CA ALA A 48 13.36 7.22 7.10
C ALA A 48 14.84 7.30 6.70
N ASP A 49 15.15 7.49 5.41
CA ASP A 49 16.51 7.71 4.93
C ASP A 49 17.03 9.11 5.30
N GLU A 50 16.20 10.15 5.12
CA GLU A 50 16.53 11.51 5.53
C GLU A 50 16.77 11.64 7.05
N ALA A 51 15.99 10.91 7.86
CA ALA A 51 16.14 10.92 9.31
C ALA A 51 17.45 10.27 9.78
N LYS A 52 17.98 9.27 9.06
CA LYS A 52 19.23 8.58 9.44
C LYS A 52 20.47 9.38 9.03
N SER A 53 20.45 10.03 7.87
CA SER A 53 21.60 10.80 7.36
C SER A 53 22.03 11.95 8.30
N SER A 54 21.11 12.52 9.07
CA SER A 54 21.43 13.61 9.99
C SER A 54 22.10 13.17 11.30
N VAL A 55 22.05 11.87 11.66
CA VAL A 55 22.61 11.40 12.94
C VAL A 55 24.10 11.08 12.86
N ASP A 56 24.60 10.67 11.69
CA ASP A 56 25.98 10.24 11.51
C ASP A 56 26.98 11.39 11.31
N LYS A 57 26.52 12.64 11.06
CA LYS A 57 27.39 13.81 10.87
C LYS A 57 27.81 14.50 12.18
N ALA A 58 27.33 14.02 13.33
CA ALA A 58 27.64 14.57 14.64
C ALA A 58 28.75 13.81 15.41
N ARG A 59 29.38 12.79 14.80
CA ARG A 59 30.47 12.01 15.42
C ARG A 59 31.83 12.33 14.83
#